data_AF-A0A4V0I428-F1
#
_entry.id   AF-A0A4V0I428-F1
#
_cell.length_a   1.000
_cell.length_b   1.000
_cell.length_c   1.000
_cell.angle_alpha   90.00
_cell.angle_beta   90.00
_cell.angle_gamma   90.00
#
_symmetry.space_group_name_H-M   'P 1'
#
loop_
_entity.id
_entity.type
_entity.pdbx_description
1 polymer ?
#
loop_
_entity_poly.entity_id
_entity_poly.type
_entity_poly.pdbx_seq_one_letter_code
_entity_poly.pdbx_strand_id
1 'polypeptide(L)'
;MRTKRLWVAGAVLALCGLTGCQTWFGGLTLPSGRYLERHYPQYFSPDPDFPLQRELASQEDPEGAARRAGGGGGVVPAPAPPPPPVPVGR
;
A
#
# COMPACT_ATOMS: atom_id res chain seq x y z
N MET A 1 43.60 -15.27 -31.57
CA MET A 1 43.08 -14.11 -30.81
C MET A 1 41.80 -13.50 -31.40
N ARG A 2 41.64 -13.45 -32.73
CA ARG A 2 40.46 -12.87 -33.42
C ARG A 2 39.11 -13.49 -33.04
N THR A 3 39.05 -14.82 -32.93
CA THR A 3 37.85 -15.58 -32.54
C THR A 3 37.41 -15.26 -31.10
N LYS A 4 38.34 -15.17 -30.15
CA LYS A 4 38.01 -14.77 -28.76
C LYS A 4 37.40 -13.36 -28.70
N ARG A 5 37.89 -12.43 -29.53
CA ARG A 5 37.34 -11.06 -29.60
C ARG A 5 35.92 -11.03 -30.17
N LEU A 6 35.63 -11.85 -31.16
CA LEU A 6 34.27 -11.97 -31.74
C LEU A 6 33.27 -12.56 -30.74
N TRP A 7 33.68 -13.58 -29.98
CA TRP A 7 32.84 -14.16 -28.91
C TRP A 7 32.55 -13.16 -27.80
N VAL A 8 33.56 -12.40 -27.35
CA VAL A 8 33.37 -11.35 -26.34
C VAL A 8 32.45 -10.24 -26.86
N ALA A 9 32.63 -9.79 -28.10
CA ALA A 9 31.76 -8.78 -28.70
C ALA A 9 30.31 -9.25 -28.82
N GLY A 10 30.09 -10.50 -29.23
CA GLY A 10 28.76 -11.11 -29.28
C GLY A 10 28.11 -11.25 -27.90
N ALA A 11 28.89 -11.65 -26.89
CA ALA A 11 28.40 -11.74 -25.51
C ALA A 11 28.01 -10.38 -24.93
N VAL A 12 28.81 -9.33 -25.17
CA VAL A 12 28.49 -7.96 -24.74
C VAL A 12 27.24 -7.44 -25.44
N LEU A 13 27.11 -7.65 -26.75
CA LEU A 13 25.93 -7.24 -27.51
C LEU A 13 24.65 -7.95 -27.02
N ALA A 14 24.75 -9.26 -26.76
CA ALA A 14 23.65 -10.05 -26.20
C ALA A 14 23.26 -9.58 -24.80
N LEU A 15 24.24 -9.27 -23.94
CA LEU A 15 23.97 -8.75 -22.60
C LEU A 15 23.25 -7.41 -22.67
N CYS A 16 23.72 -6.47 -23.50
CA CYS A 16 23.07 -5.16 -23.68
C CYS A 16 21.65 -5.25 -24.25
N GLY A 17 21.37 -6.23 -25.12
CA GLY A 17 20.03 -6.47 -25.66
C GLY A 17 19.08 -7.12 -24.66
N LEU A 18 19.59 -8.05 -23.82
CA LEU A 18 18.80 -8.79 -22.82
C LEU A 18 18.55 -7.99 -21.53
N THR A 19 19.53 -7.19 -21.11
CA THR A 19 19.41 -6.30 -19.94
C THR A 19 18.99 -4.89 -20.33
N GLY A 20 18.33 -4.74 -21.49
CA GLY A 20 17.94 -3.45 -22.07
C GLY A 20 17.38 -2.53 -21.00
N CYS A 21 17.72 -1.24 -21.07
CA CYS A 21 17.38 -0.19 -20.11
C CYS A 21 15.90 -0.27 -19.72
N GLN A 22 15.58 -1.09 -18.72
CA GLN A 22 14.22 -1.38 -18.31
C GLN A 22 13.59 -0.06 -17.94
N THR A 23 12.60 0.38 -18.70
CA THR A 23 12.02 1.70 -18.44
C THR A 23 11.21 1.59 -17.16
N TRP A 24 11.62 2.37 -16.16
CA TRP A 24 10.93 2.44 -14.88
C TRP A 24 9.85 3.52 -14.97
N PHE A 25 8.59 3.12 -14.89
CA PHE A 25 7.45 4.04 -14.96
C PHE A 25 6.38 3.58 -13.97
N GLY A 26 5.92 4.49 -13.08
CA GLY A 26 4.87 4.20 -12.10
C GLY A 26 5.20 3.05 -11.13
N GLY A 27 6.48 2.83 -10.81
CA GLY A 27 6.92 1.72 -9.95
C GLY A 27 7.03 0.37 -10.65
N LEU A 28 6.72 0.27 -11.95
CA LEU A 28 6.77 -0.95 -12.75
C LEU A 28 8.00 -0.93 -13.67
N THR A 29 8.71 -2.05 -13.78
CA THR A 29 9.73 -2.28 -14.82
C THR A 29 9.04 -2.83 -16.06
N LEU A 30 8.82 -1.99 -17.06
CA LEU A 30 8.09 -2.37 -18.27
C LEU A 30 9.06 -3.02 -19.27
N PRO A 31 8.80 -4.25 -19.72
CA PRO A 31 9.74 -5.03 -20.54
C PRO A 31 9.87 -4.53 -21.99
N SER A 32 9.04 -3.57 -22.41
CA SER A 32 9.07 -3.03 -23.78
C SER A 32 9.12 -1.51 -23.77
N GLY A 33 9.96 -0.93 -24.62
CA GLY A 33 10.02 0.53 -24.81
C GLY A 33 8.81 1.14 -25.52
N ARG A 34 7.88 0.30 -26.02
CA ARG A 34 6.65 0.70 -26.74
C ARG A 34 5.44 0.80 -25.80
N TYR A 35 5.65 0.78 -24.49
CA TYR A 35 4.56 0.74 -23.51
C TYR A 35 3.59 1.92 -23.65
N LEU A 36 4.09 3.12 -24.00
CA LEU A 36 3.24 4.31 -24.19
C LEU A 36 2.37 4.27 -25.45
N GLU A 37 2.64 3.39 -26.42
CA GLU A 37 1.87 3.34 -27.67
C GLU A 37 0.55 2.59 -27.53
N ARG A 38 0.54 1.58 -26.65
CA ARG A 38 -0.63 0.72 -26.39
C ARG A 38 -1.19 0.88 -24.99
N HIS A 39 -0.41 1.43 -24.06
CA HIS A 39 -0.78 1.67 -22.67
C HIS A 39 -0.53 3.14 -22.34
N TYR A 40 -1.45 4.00 -22.81
CA TYR A 40 -1.48 5.40 -22.41
C TYR A 40 -1.73 5.49 -20.90
N PRO A 41 -1.12 6.45 -20.19
CA PRO A 41 -1.45 6.70 -18.80
C PRO A 41 -2.94 7.00 -18.66
N GLN A 42 -3.68 6.17 -17.93
CA GLN A 42 -5.03 6.52 -17.49
C GLN A 42 -4.92 7.57 -16.39
N TYR A 43 -5.68 8.66 -16.53
CA TYR A 43 -5.81 9.63 -15.45
C TYR A 43 -6.59 8.99 -14.30
N PHE A 44 -5.95 8.90 -13.14
CA PHE A 44 -6.61 8.58 -11.88
C PHE A 44 -6.80 9.90 -11.12
N SER A 45 -8.05 10.21 -10.76
CA SER A 45 -8.31 11.36 -9.90
C SER A 45 -7.57 11.20 -8.58
N PRO A 46 -7.13 12.31 -7.95
CA PRO A 46 -6.63 12.26 -6.58
C PRO A 46 -7.64 11.57 -5.67
N ASP A 47 -7.12 10.76 -4.75
CA ASP A 47 -7.95 10.16 -3.70
C ASP A 47 -8.66 11.27 -2.91
N PRO A 48 -9.89 11.02 -2.40
CA PRO A 48 -10.56 11.97 -1.53
C PRO A 48 -9.75 12.19 -0.25
N ASP A 49 -9.78 13.41 0.31
CA ASP A 49 -9.07 13.75 1.56
C ASP A 49 -9.40 12.80 2.72
N PHE A 50 -10.61 12.23 2.68
CA PHE A 50 -11.08 11.23 3.64
C PHE A 50 -11.41 9.93 2.91
N PRO A 51 -10.61 8.86 3.07
CA PRO A 51 -10.91 7.57 2.43
C PRO A 51 -12.15 6.88 3.02
N LEU A 52 -12.51 7.25 4.26
CA LEU A 52 -13.56 6.65 5.08
C LEU A 52 -14.75 7.60 5.19
N GLN A 53 -15.52 7.69 4.10
CA GLN A 53 -16.63 8.65 3.97
C GLN A 53 -17.79 8.39 4.95
N ARG A 54 -18.03 7.12 5.33
CA ARG A 54 -19.10 6.77 6.28
C ARG A 54 -18.76 7.23 7.69
N GLU A 55 -17.50 7.07 8.06
CA GLU A 55 -16.92 7.47 9.33
C GLU A 55 -16.83 8.99 9.42
N LEU A 56 -16.48 9.67 8.33
CA LEU A 56 -16.53 11.13 8.25
C LEU A 56 -17.96 11.63 8.47
N ALA A 57 -18.95 11.08 7.76
CA ALA A 57 -20.34 11.47 7.91
C ALA A 57 -20.83 11.30 9.37
N SER A 58 -20.41 10.23 10.06
CA SER A 58 -20.73 10.04 11.48
C SER A 58 -20.04 11.03 12.43
N GLN A 59 -18.88 11.57 12.04
CA GLN A 59 -18.17 12.58 12.81
C GLN A 59 -18.77 13.96 12.62
N GLU A 60 -19.20 14.27 11.40
CA GLU A 60 -19.83 15.54 11.02
C GLU A 60 -21.32 15.60 11.38
N ASP A 61 -21.96 14.45 11.71
CA ASP A 61 -23.35 14.41 12.15
C ASP A 61 -23.59 15.27 13.40
N PRO A 62 -24.36 16.38 13.30
CA PRO A 62 -24.61 17.28 14.42
C PRO A 62 -25.43 16.61 15.54
N GLU A 63 -26.31 15.65 15.21
CA GLU A 63 -27.06 14.91 16.22
C GLU A 63 -26.14 13.96 16.99
N GLY A 64 -25.25 13.24 16.28
CA GLY A 64 -24.20 12.43 16.88
C GLY A 64 -23.21 13.24 17.73
N ALA A 65 -22.87 14.45 17.31
CA ALA A 65 -22.08 15.40 18.10
C ALA A 65 -22.81 15.80 19.39
N ALA A 66 -24.10 16.13 19.31
CA ALA A 66 -24.93 16.47 20.48
C ALA A 66 -25.07 15.30 21.47
N ARG A 67 -25.27 14.07 20.97
CA ARG A 67 -25.30 12.83 21.79
C ARG A 67 -23.99 12.61 22.54
N ARG A 68 -22.83 12.90 21.91
CA ARG A 68 -21.50 12.81 22.53
C ARG A 68 -21.25 13.92 23.55
N ALA A 69 -21.67 15.15 23.25
CA ALA A 69 -21.52 16.29 24.16
C ALA A 69 -22.46 16.21 25.38
N GLY A 70 -23.62 15.56 25.24
CA GLY A 70 -24.65 15.44 26.27
C GLY A 70 -24.35 14.44 27.40
N GLY A 71 -23.20 13.75 27.39
CA GLY A 71 -22.74 12.94 28.52
C GLY A 71 -23.74 11.89 29.02
N GLY A 72 -23.99 10.83 28.25
CA GLY A 72 -24.89 9.77 28.69
C GLY A 72 -24.75 8.51 27.87
N GLY A 73 -23.71 7.72 28.12
CA GLY A 73 -23.54 6.41 27.49
C GLY A 73 -22.11 6.06 27.12
N GLY A 74 -21.15 6.41 27.98
CA GLY A 74 -19.87 5.72 27.94
C GLY A 74 -20.12 4.24 28.24
N VAL A 75 -19.72 3.35 27.35
CA VAL A 75 -19.50 1.96 27.72
C VAL A 75 -18.37 1.98 28.74
N VAL A 76 -18.74 1.99 30.02
CA VAL A 76 -17.80 1.68 31.09
C VAL A 76 -17.32 0.25 30.81
N PRO A 77 -16.00 0.00 30.68
CA PRO A 77 -15.51 -1.36 30.63
C PRO A 77 -16.01 -2.08 31.89
N ALA A 78 -16.64 -3.25 31.71
CA ALA A 78 -17.12 -4.04 32.83
C ALA A 78 -15.98 -4.26 33.84
N PRO A 79 -16.26 -4.17 35.15
CA PRO A 79 -15.23 -4.44 36.16
C PRO A 79 -14.65 -5.84 35.93
N ALA A 80 -13.32 -5.93 35.88
CA ALA A 80 -12.63 -7.19 35.69
C ALA A 80 -13.06 -8.22 36.76
N PRO A 81 -13.23 -9.52 36.39
CA PRO A 81 -13.53 -10.54 37.37
C PRO A 81 -12.41 -10.62 38.42
N PRO A 82 -12.74 -10.97 39.69
CA PRO A 82 -11.73 -11.10 40.73
C PRO A 82 -10.66 -12.12 40.32
N PRO A 83 -9.38 -11.90 40.67
CA PRO A 83 -8.32 -12.84 40.33
C PRO A 83 -8.61 -14.21 40.95
N PRO A 84 -8.26 -15.31 40.27
CA PRO A 84 -8.44 -16.65 40.82
C PRO A 84 -7.65 -16.78 42.13
N PRO A 85 -8.15 -17.55 43.12
CA PRO A 85 -7.41 -17.79 44.34
C PRO A 85 -6.08 -18.44 44.00
N VAL A 86 -4.99 -17.80 44.44
CA VAL A 86 -3.64 -18.37 44.33
C VAL A 86 -3.58 -19.67 45.13
N PRO A 87 -3.18 -20.80 44.53
CA PRO A 87 -3.01 -22.03 45.27
C PRO A 87 -1.86 -21.85 46.26
N VAL A 88 -2.19 -21.87 47.55
CA VAL A 88 -1.20 -22.01 48.62
C VAL A 88 -0.79 -23.48 48.61
N GLY A 89 0.35 -23.76 47.98
CA GLY A 89 0.90 -25.10 47.88
C GLY A 89 1.23 -25.69 49.25
N ARG A 90 0.79 -26.92 49.48
CA ARG A 90 1.54 -27.90 50.27
C ARG A 90 1.28 -29.29 49.73
#